data_AF-A0A353H0S6-F1
#
_entry.id   AF-A0A353H0S6-F1
#
_cell.length_a   1.000
_cell.length_b   1.000
_cell.length_c   1.000
_cell.angle_alpha   90.00
_cell.angle_beta   90.00
_cell.angle_gamma   90.00
#
_symmetry.space_group_name_H-M   'P 1'
#
loop_
_entity.id
_entity.type
_entity.pdbx_description
1 polymer ?
#
loop_
_entity_poly.entity_id
_entity_poly.type
_entity_poly.pdbx_seq_one_letter_code
_entity_poly.pdbx_strand_id
1 'polypeptide(L)'
;MKRHPFRRNVWKQSRSCVKLPFTLNLLLLSFSPPTSGTMTHMVSLSYTTFLSNLYGSQTTRLVEPRLRELIERYRNTIVLPLRSDLTEKDAMLITYGDQVLCEGELPLQTLLRFGEQYLSGIISSMHLLPFFPWSSDDGFSVKDYRQVDPALGSWNDVEQLGKRFRMMYDGVINHASVQGEWFQRFLRNETPYRDFFMTVEGDPDLSKVVRPRTLPLITDFSTSIGTRRVWTTFSADQADLDYHNPDVLLEIVDILLGYVQHGAQYLRLDAIA
;
A
#
# COMPACT_ATOMS: atom_id res chain seq x y z
N MET A 1 -6.96 -36.17 -18.33
CA MET A 1 -7.68 -35.27 -17.41
C MET A 1 -7.12 -35.40 -16.01
N LYS A 2 -6.17 -34.55 -15.61
CA LYS A 2 -5.68 -34.44 -14.23
C LYS A 2 -6.35 -33.21 -13.62
N ARG A 3 -7.17 -33.41 -12.59
CA ARG A 3 -7.81 -32.33 -11.83
C ARG A 3 -6.74 -31.66 -10.96
N HIS A 4 -6.52 -30.36 -11.16
CA HIS A 4 -5.73 -29.56 -10.21
C HIS A 4 -6.52 -29.40 -8.89
N PRO A 5 -5.86 -29.49 -7.73
CA PRO A 5 -6.55 -29.38 -6.45
C PRO A 5 -6.91 -27.91 -6.19
N PHE A 6 -8.20 -27.66 -5.98
CA PHE A 6 -8.73 -26.42 -5.42
C PHE A 6 -7.99 -26.13 -4.09
N ARG A 7 -7.18 -25.08 -4.04
CA ARG A 7 -6.57 -24.60 -2.79
C ARG A 7 -7.69 -24.06 -1.91
N ARG A 8 -8.03 -24.78 -0.83
CA ARG A 8 -8.88 -24.27 0.25
C ARG A 8 -8.06 -23.30 1.10
N ASN A 9 -8.06 -22.03 0.74
CA ASN A 9 -7.59 -20.99 1.64
C ASN A 9 -8.73 -20.62 2.59
N VAL A 10 -8.48 -20.87 3.88
CA VAL A 10 -9.35 -20.56 5.00
C VAL A 10 -9.44 -19.04 5.13
N TRP A 11 -10.66 -18.51 4.99
CA TRP A 11 -10.98 -17.11 5.19
C TRP A 11 -10.59 -16.66 6.61
N LYS A 12 -9.44 -16.00 6.76
CA LYS A 12 -9.17 -15.15 7.92
C LYS A 12 -9.74 -13.77 7.61
N GLN A 13 -10.89 -13.48 8.20
CA GLN A 13 -11.50 -12.16 8.20
C GLN A 13 -10.58 -11.19 8.96
N SER A 14 -9.68 -10.49 8.26
CA SER A 14 -8.80 -9.49 8.90
C SER A 14 -9.64 -8.26 9.26
N ARG A 15 -9.73 -7.95 10.57
CA ARG A 15 -10.37 -6.75 11.11
C ARG A 15 -9.51 -5.49 10.87
N SER A 16 -9.18 -5.21 9.61
CA SER A 16 -8.29 -4.10 9.22
C SER A 16 -8.84 -3.28 8.06
N CYS A 17 -10.16 -3.31 7.84
CA CYS A 17 -10.82 -2.36 6.94
C CYS A 17 -10.97 -1.02 7.68
N VAL A 18 -9.88 -0.25 7.73
CA VAL A 18 -9.91 1.11 8.25
C VAL A 18 -10.62 1.96 7.19
N LYS A 19 -11.78 2.52 7.51
CA LYS A 19 -12.29 3.68 6.76
C LYS A 19 -11.13 4.66 6.67
N LEU A 20 -10.75 5.07 5.46
CA LEU A 20 -9.72 6.07 5.14
C LEU A 20 -9.41 6.89 6.40
N PRO A 21 -8.23 6.75 7.03
CA PRO A 21 -7.94 7.49 8.24
C PRO A 21 -8.25 8.96 7.98
N PHE A 22 -8.79 9.65 8.99
CA PHE A 22 -9.27 11.03 8.88
C PHE A 22 -8.27 11.94 8.13
N THR A 23 -6.97 11.64 8.22
CA THR A 23 -5.83 12.20 7.48
C THR A 23 -5.88 12.04 5.95
N LEU A 24 -6.21 10.86 5.42
CA LEU A 24 -6.31 10.66 3.96
C LEU A 24 -7.63 11.20 3.40
N ASN A 25 -8.70 11.15 4.19
CA ASN A 25 -9.95 11.84 3.86
C ASN A 25 -9.75 13.36 3.81
N LEU A 26 -8.94 13.93 4.72
CA LEU A 26 -8.54 15.33 4.60
C LEU A 26 -7.70 15.59 3.33
N LEU A 27 -6.76 14.70 2.98
CA LEU A 27 -6.00 14.80 1.73
C LEU A 27 -6.94 14.84 0.55
N LEU A 28 -7.91 13.94 0.51
CA LEU A 28 -8.92 13.86 -0.55
C LEU A 28 -9.88 15.06 -0.58
N LEU A 29 -10.18 15.66 0.58
CA LEU A 29 -10.98 16.90 0.68
C LEU A 29 -10.25 18.14 0.13
N SER A 30 -8.93 18.10 -0.06
CA SER A 30 -8.19 19.16 -0.76
C SER A 30 -8.34 19.14 -2.29
N PHE A 31 -9.03 18.12 -2.83
CA PHE A 31 -9.27 17.94 -4.26
C PHE A 31 -10.72 18.27 -4.69
N SER A 32 -11.59 18.66 -3.77
CA SER A 32 -12.91 19.24 -4.13
C SER A 32 -12.73 20.61 -4.80
N PRO A 33 -13.55 20.99 -5.81
CA PRO A 33 -13.52 22.34 -6.35
C PRO A 33 -13.75 23.35 -5.22
N PRO A 34 -13.16 24.56 -5.28
CA PRO A 34 -13.14 25.49 -4.15
C PRO A 34 -14.55 26.02 -3.85
N THR A 35 -15.31 25.28 -3.05
CA THR A 35 -16.44 25.85 -2.34
C THR A 35 -15.88 26.44 -1.05
N SER A 36 -15.46 27.70 -1.15
CA SER A 36 -14.93 28.58 -0.08
C SER A 36 -13.50 28.28 0.42
N GLY A 37 -12.65 29.32 0.49
CA GLY A 37 -11.25 29.26 0.91
C GLY A 37 -10.98 28.80 2.35
N THR A 38 -12.02 28.51 3.12
CA THR A 38 -11.97 28.04 4.51
C THR A 38 -11.68 26.54 4.63
N MET A 39 -12.11 25.69 3.68
CA MET A 39 -11.84 24.24 3.74
C MET A 39 -10.38 23.89 3.43
N THR A 40 -9.77 24.48 2.40
CA THR A 40 -8.36 24.26 2.05
C THR A 40 -7.42 24.67 3.19
N HIS A 41 -7.78 25.72 3.93
CA HIS A 41 -7.03 26.20 5.09
C HIS A 41 -7.11 25.23 6.28
N MET A 42 -8.31 24.73 6.62
CA MET A 42 -8.49 23.70 7.66
C MET A 42 -7.71 22.42 7.38
N VAL A 43 -7.68 22.04 6.10
CA VAL A 43 -7.03 20.83 5.64
C VAL A 43 -5.50 20.97 5.76
N SER A 44 -4.93 22.09 5.31
CA SER A 44 -3.51 22.40 5.51
C SER A 44 -3.11 22.49 6.99
N LEU A 45 -3.96 23.05 7.85
CA LEU A 45 -3.72 23.14 9.30
C LEU A 45 -3.62 21.76 9.97
N SER A 46 -4.28 20.75 9.41
CA SER A 46 -4.34 19.42 10.02
C SER A 46 -3.05 18.61 9.83
N TYR A 47 -2.51 18.50 8.62
CA TYR A 47 -1.30 17.68 8.41
C TYR A 47 -0.06 18.32 8.99
N THR A 48 0.04 19.65 8.98
CA THR A 48 1.16 20.34 9.63
C THR A 48 1.21 20.01 11.12
N THR A 49 0.04 19.92 11.77
CA THR A 49 -0.07 19.48 13.17
C THR A 49 0.38 18.02 13.32
N PHE A 50 -0.06 17.12 12.44
CA PHE A 50 0.38 15.71 12.47
C PHE A 50 1.89 15.56 12.27
N LEU A 51 2.45 16.23 11.26
CA LEU A 51 3.89 16.24 11.00
C LEU A 51 4.67 16.79 12.20
N SER A 52 4.17 17.86 12.83
CA SER A 52 4.83 18.43 14.00
C SER A 52 4.80 17.50 15.20
N ASN A 53 3.75 16.70 15.36
CA ASN A 53 3.67 15.70 16.44
C ASN A 53 4.61 14.51 16.19
N LEU A 54 4.79 14.10 14.93
CA LEU A 54 5.64 12.97 14.56
C LEU A 54 7.13 13.33 14.52
N TYR A 55 7.46 14.46 13.91
CA TYR A 55 8.84 14.81 13.54
C TYR A 55 9.37 16.09 14.22
N GLY A 56 8.54 16.79 14.98
CA GLY A 56 8.87 18.07 15.57
C GLY A 56 8.80 19.24 14.59
N SER A 57 8.83 20.46 15.13
CA SER A 57 8.59 21.69 14.37
C SER A 57 9.69 22.02 13.35
N GLN A 58 10.95 21.65 13.63
CA GLN A 58 12.07 21.90 12.71
C GLN A 58 11.94 21.06 11.44
N THR A 59 11.77 19.75 11.59
CA THR A 59 11.58 18.81 10.47
C THR A 59 10.32 19.12 9.70
N THR A 60 9.23 19.47 10.38
CA THR A 60 7.96 19.86 9.73
C THR A 60 8.14 21.01 8.75
N ARG A 61 8.92 22.05 9.11
CA ARG A 61 9.19 23.18 8.20
C ARG A 61 9.90 22.77 6.91
N LEU A 62 10.66 21.67 6.92
CA LEU A 62 11.35 21.14 5.76
C LEU A 62 10.46 20.19 4.93
N VAL A 63 9.61 19.42 5.60
CA VAL A 63 8.81 18.34 4.99
C VAL A 63 7.48 18.85 4.45
N GLU A 64 6.83 19.78 5.14
CA GLU A 64 5.51 20.29 4.76
C GLU A 64 5.47 20.86 3.32
N PRO A 65 6.44 21.67 2.85
CA PRO A 65 6.43 22.15 1.48
C PRO A 65 6.50 21.02 0.45
N ARG A 66 7.31 19.99 0.72
CA ARG A 66 7.47 18.81 -0.15
C ARG A 66 6.19 17.99 -0.20
N LEU A 67 5.53 17.78 0.93
CA LEU A 67 4.23 17.11 0.99
C LEU A 67 3.16 17.89 0.21
N ARG A 68 3.15 19.23 0.33
CA ARG A 68 2.21 20.08 -0.41
C ARG A 68 2.42 19.99 -1.91
N GLU A 69 3.68 20.07 -2.37
CA GLU A 69 4.03 19.93 -3.78
C GLU A 69 3.62 18.55 -4.31
N LEU A 70 3.85 17.50 -3.52
CA LEU A 70 3.42 16.15 -3.84
C LEU A 70 1.89 16.08 -4.02
N ILE A 71 1.11 16.59 -3.07
CA ILE A 71 -0.36 16.63 -3.18
C ILE A 71 -0.81 17.42 -4.42
N GLU A 72 -0.18 18.56 -4.70
CA GLU A 72 -0.51 19.39 -5.85
C GLU A 72 -0.29 18.67 -7.18
N ARG A 73 0.79 17.90 -7.30
CA ARG A 73 1.09 17.09 -8.49
C ARG A 73 -0.07 16.18 -8.88
N TYR A 74 -0.72 15.58 -7.89
CA TYR A 74 -1.83 14.67 -8.11
C TYR A 74 -3.18 15.38 -8.31
N ARG A 75 -3.29 16.69 -8.00
CA ARG A 75 -4.58 17.39 -7.91
C ARG A 75 -5.42 17.37 -9.16
N ASN A 76 -4.77 17.50 -10.31
CA ASN A 76 -5.47 17.53 -11.59
C ASN A 76 -5.49 16.15 -12.28
N THR A 77 -4.94 15.11 -11.64
CA THR A 77 -4.85 13.75 -12.19
C THR A 77 -5.83 12.79 -11.55
N ILE A 78 -6.18 13.01 -10.28
CA ILE A 78 -7.11 12.17 -9.55
C ILE A 78 -8.55 12.58 -9.90
N VAL A 79 -9.30 11.63 -10.45
CA VAL A 79 -10.75 11.78 -10.63
C VAL A 79 -11.44 11.23 -9.40
N LEU A 80 -12.07 12.10 -8.61
CA LEU A 80 -12.80 11.68 -7.43
C LEU A 80 -14.02 10.82 -7.81
N PRO A 81 -14.30 9.75 -7.03
CA PRO A 81 -15.45 8.90 -7.30
C PRO A 81 -16.76 9.67 -7.06
N LEU A 82 -17.77 9.40 -7.90
CA LEU A 82 -19.12 9.97 -7.75
C LEU A 82 -19.77 9.62 -6.40
N ARG A 83 -19.37 8.48 -5.82
CA ARG A 83 -19.88 7.95 -4.57
C ARG A 83 -18.75 7.30 -3.77
N SER A 84 -18.58 7.71 -2.51
CA SER A 84 -17.54 7.19 -1.60
C SER A 84 -18.09 6.51 -0.34
N ASP A 85 -19.40 6.62 -0.09
CA ASP A 85 -20.05 5.97 1.05
C ASP A 85 -20.27 4.46 0.84
N LEU A 86 -20.26 3.73 1.95
CA LEU A 86 -20.65 2.34 2.04
C LEU A 86 -22.04 2.26 2.69
N THR A 87 -22.95 1.48 2.09
CA THR A 87 -24.28 1.19 2.66
C THR A 87 -24.51 -0.31 2.79
N GLU A 88 -25.61 -0.71 3.42
CA GLU A 88 -26.03 -2.11 3.57
C GLU A 88 -26.30 -2.83 2.24
N LYS A 89 -26.37 -2.08 1.14
CA LYS A 89 -26.55 -2.61 -0.23
C LYS A 89 -25.23 -2.96 -0.90
N ASP A 90 -24.10 -2.60 -0.32
CA ASP A 90 -22.80 -2.80 -0.91
C ASP A 90 -22.25 -4.20 -0.59
N ALA A 91 -21.84 -4.90 -1.64
CA ALA A 91 -21.18 -6.19 -1.55
C ALA A 91 -19.79 -6.09 -2.18
N MET A 92 -18.77 -6.52 -1.43
CA MET A 92 -17.37 -6.48 -1.84
C MET A 92 -16.83 -7.90 -2.01
N LEU A 93 -16.28 -8.19 -3.19
CA LEU A 93 -15.50 -9.40 -3.42
C LEU A 93 -14.04 -9.17 -3.06
N ILE A 94 -13.44 -10.05 -2.27
CA ILE A 94 -11.98 -10.09 -2.05
C ILE A 94 -11.42 -11.21 -2.94
N THR A 95 -10.45 -10.90 -3.79
CA THR A 95 -9.90 -11.86 -4.75
C THR A 95 -8.44 -11.56 -5.09
N TYR A 96 -7.67 -12.61 -5.39
CA TYR A 96 -6.41 -12.46 -6.11
C TYR A 96 -6.66 -12.18 -7.60
N GLY A 97 -5.69 -11.53 -8.26
CA GLY A 97 -5.76 -11.24 -9.69
C GLY A 97 -5.77 -12.48 -10.59
N ASP A 98 -5.28 -13.61 -10.07
CA ASP A 98 -5.16 -14.91 -10.72
C ASP A 98 -6.14 -15.97 -10.17
N GLN A 99 -7.16 -15.53 -9.43
CA GLN A 99 -8.17 -16.43 -8.85
C GLN A 99 -8.98 -17.19 -9.92
N VAL A 100 -9.14 -16.58 -11.10
CA VAL A 100 -9.73 -17.18 -12.30
C VAL A 100 -8.74 -17.10 -13.44
N LEU A 101 -8.57 -18.21 -14.17
CA LEU A 101 -7.56 -18.35 -15.21
C LEU A 101 -8.18 -18.88 -16.49
N CYS A 102 -7.67 -18.40 -17.63
CA CYS A 102 -8.00 -18.87 -18.96
C CYS A 102 -6.70 -19.03 -19.76
N GLU A 103 -6.56 -20.15 -20.46
CA GLU A 103 -5.35 -20.42 -21.23
C GLU A 103 -5.18 -19.40 -22.36
N GLY A 104 -4.00 -18.79 -22.47
CA GLY A 104 -3.68 -17.78 -23.48
C GLY A 104 -4.15 -16.35 -23.17
N GLU A 105 -4.72 -16.10 -21.98
CA GLU A 105 -5.18 -14.79 -21.53
C GLU A 105 -4.43 -14.39 -20.24
N LEU A 106 -4.13 -13.10 -20.07
CA LEU A 106 -3.53 -12.64 -18.82
C LEU A 106 -4.56 -12.73 -17.67
N PRO A 107 -4.11 -13.02 -16.42
CA PRO A 107 -5.01 -13.18 -15.28
C PRO A 107 -6.00 -12.03 -15.06
N LEU A 108 -5.55 -10.78 -15.11
CA LEU A 108 -6.42 -9.62 -14.89
C LEU A 108 -7.45 -9.43 -16.01
N GLN A 109 -7.12 -9.81 -17.24
CA GLN A 109 -8.07 -9.79 -18.37
C GLN A 109 -9.15 -10.86 -18.20
N THR A 110 -8.73 -12.06 -17.78
CA THR A 110 -9.66 -13.15 -17.43
C THR A 110 -10.59 -12.72 -16.30
N LEU A 111 -10.06 -12.09 -15.25
CA LEU A 111 -10.82 -11.60 -14.12
C LEU A 111 -11.82 -10.51 -14.53
N LEU A 112 -11.41 -9.58 -15.40
CA LEU A 112 -12.30 -8.56 -15.95
C LEU A 112 -13.48 -9.19 -16.70
N ARG A 113 -13.20 -10.08 -17.66
CA ARG A 113 -14.23 -10.75 -18.45
C ARG A 113 -15.18 -11.56 -17.56
N PHE A 114 -14.64 -12.29 -16.58
CA PHE A 114 -15.45 -13.02 -15.61
C PHE A 114 -16.32 -12.08 -14.77
N GLY A 115 -15.76 -10.97 -14.29
CA GLY A 115 -16.47 -9.96 -13.51
C GLY A 115 -17.61 -9.33 -14.29
N GLU A 116 -17.36 -8.92 -15.53
CA GLU A 116 -18.39 -8.35 -16.41
C GLU A 116 -19.53 -9.33 -16.64
N GLN A 117 -19.22 -10.60 -16.94
CA GLN A 117 -20.21 -11.59 -17.30
C GLN A 117 -21.04 -12.10 -16.11
N TYR A 118 -20.40 -12.28 -14.95
CA TYR A 118 -21.01 -13.03 -13.84
C TYR A 118 -21.20 -12.25 -12.56
N LEU A 119 -20.50 -11.13 -12.35
CA LEU A 119 -20.49 -10.40 -11.07
C LEU A 119 -21.14 -9.02 -11.17
N SER A 120 -21.30 -8.49 -12.37
CA SER A 120 -21.95 -7.20 -12.61
C SER A 120 -23.38 -7.19 -12.11
N GLY A 121 -23.71 -6.21 -11.25
CA GLY A 121 -25.02 -6.12 -10.58
C GLY A 121 -25.17 -6.99 -9.33
N ILE A 122 -24.21 -7.87 -9.04
CA ILE A 122 -24.18 -8.70 -7.82
C ILE A 122 -23.27 -8.08 -6.76
N ILE A 123 -22.08 -7.63 -7.17
CA ILE A 123 -21.13 -6.92 -6.30
C ILE A 123 -21.00 -5.46 -6.74
N SER A 124 -20.75 -4.57 -5.78
CA SER A 124 -20.47 -3.16 -6.06
C SER A 124 -18.98 -2.83 -6.02
N SER A 125 -18.19 -3.64 -5.31
CA SER A 125 -16.77 -3.37 -5.08
C SER A 125 -15.92 -4.63 -5.21
N MET A 126 -14.64 -4.46 -5.56
CA MET A 126 -13.64 -5.51 -5.61
C MET A 126 -12.40 -5.08 -4.84
N HIS A 127 -12.03 -5.87 -3.83
CA HIS A 127 -10.71 -5.81 -3.21
C HIS A 127 -9.79 -6.76 -3.96
N LEU A 128 -8.91 -6.16 -4.75
CA LEU A 128 -7.84 -6.88 -5.42
C LEU A 128 -6.67 -7.00 -4.43
N LEU A 129 -6.44 -8.22 -3.97
CA LEU A 129 -5.29 -8.57 -3.12
C LEU A 129 -3.97 -8.22 -3.83
N PRO A 130 -2.83 -8.13 -3.12
CA PRO A 130 -1.63 -7.50 -3.66
C PRO A 130 -1.25 -8.04 -5.05
N PHE A 131 -1.13 -7.12 -6.00
CA PHE A 131 -0.95 -7.39 -7.43
C PHE A 131 0.35 -6.76 -7.98
N PHE A 132 1.23 -6.33 -7.08
CA PHE A 132 2.56 -5.81 -7.38
C PHE A 132 3.58 -6.96 -7.44
N PRO A 133 4.73 -6.82 -8.12
CA PRO A 133 5.81 -7.79 -8.03
C PRO A 133 6.19 -8.07 -6.58
N TRP A 134 6.35 -9.34 -6.24
CA TRP A 134 6.56 -9.77 -4.86
C TRP A 134 7.55 -10.95 -4.77
N SER A 135 8.02 -11.28 -3.55
CA SER A 135 8.93 -12.41 -3.29
C SER A 135 8.35 -13.52 -2.42
N SER A 136 7.57 -13.18 -1.40
CA SER A 136 6.97 -14.14 -0.47
C SER A 136 5.62 -13.66 0.10
N ASP A 137 5.00 -14.50 0.93
CA ASP A 137 3.75 -14.21 1.66
C ASP A 137 2.57 -13.82 0.74
N ASP A 138 2.39 -14.53 -0.37
CA ASP A 138 1.26 -14.39 -1.30
C ASP A 138 0.97 -12.93 -1.71
N GLY A 139 2.03 -12.18 -2.06
CA GLY A 139 1.91 -10.79 -2.51
C GLY A 139 2.24 -9.74 -1.45
N PHE A 140 2.35 -10.12 -0.17
CA PHE A 140 2.61 -9.17 0.93
C PHE A 140 4.10 -8.86 1.16
N SER A 141 5.03 -9.47 0.42
CA SER A 141 6.42 -9.02 0.37
C SER A 141 6.69 -8.30 -0.95
N VAL A 142 6.33 -7.01 -1.01
CA VAL A 142 6.31 -6.20 -2.24
C VAL A 142 7.72 -5.76 -2.64
N LYS A 143 8.09 -6.01 -3.91
CA LYS A 143 9.38 -5.60 -4.52
C LYS A 143 9.31 -4.24 -5.19
N ASP A 144 8.18 -3.92 -5.82
CA ASP A 144 7.97 -2.66 -6.52
C ASP A 144 6.50 -2.23 -6.41
N TYR A 145 6.28 -1.11 -5.72
CA TYR A 145 4.95 -0.54 -5.49
C TYR A 145 4.35 0.16 -6.72
N ARG A 146 5.12 0.43 -7.78
CA ARG A 146 4.68 1.31 -8.89
C ARG A 146 4.30 0.58 -10.17
N GLN A 147 4.50 -0.73 -10.23
CA GLN A 147 4.11 -1.54 -11.38
C GLN A 147 3.21 -2.69 -10.98
N VAL A 148 2.20 -2.98 -11.79
CA VAL A 148 1.48 -4.26 -11.71
C VAL A 148 2.46 -5.39 -12.03
N ASP A 149 2.33 -6.53 -11.35
CA ASP A 149 3.09 -7.74 -11.67
C ASP A 149 2.83 -8.12 -13.13
N PRO A 150 3.85 -8.14 -14.01
CA PRO A 150 3.66 -8.50 -15.42
C PRO A 150 3.06 -9.89 -15.64
N ALA A 151 3.18 -10.80 -14.66
CA ALA A 151 2.54 -12.11 -14.73
C ALA A 151 1.01 -12.02 -14.57
N LEU A 152 0.50 -10.95 -13.96
CA LEU A 152 -0.94 -10.68 -13.79
C LEU A 152 -1.48 -9.79 -14.92
N GLY A 153 -0.72 -8.77 -15.32
CA GLY A 153 -1.08 -7.82 -16.37
C GLY A 153 -0.42 -6.46 -16.19
N SER A 154 -1.19 -5.40 -16.44
CA SER A 154 -0.74 -4.01 -16.41
C SER A 154 -1.72 -3.09 -15.66
N TRP A 155 -1.31 -1.85 -15.41
CA TRP A 155 -2.20 -0.83 -14.86
C TRP A 155 -3.45 -0.62 -15.71
N ASN A 156 -3.34 -0.73 -17.04
CA ASN A 156 -4.51 -0.64 -17.91
C ASN A 156 -5.55 -1.73 -17.60
N ASP A 157 -5.13 -2.96 -17.32
CA ASP A 157 -6.06 -4.04 -16.97
C ASP A 157 -6.75 -3.77 -15.62
N VAL A 158 -6.01 -3.24 -14.64
CA VAL A 158 -6.54 -2.83 -13.33
C VAL A 158 -7.54 -1.68 -13.47
N GLU A 159 -7.23 -0.66 -14.26
CA GLU A 159 -8.11 0.48 -14.52
C GLU A 159 -9.40 0.06 -15.23
N GLN A 160 -9.35 -0.95 -16.10
CA GLN A 160 -10.54 -1.49 -16.76
C GLN A 160 -11.47 -2.20 -15.75
N LEU A 161 -10.92 -2.91 -14.75
CA LEU A 161 -11.71 -3.38 -13.60
C LEU A 161 -12.35 -2.21 -12.84
N GLY A 162 -11.60 -1.12 -12.64
CA GLY A 162 -12.07 0.10 -11.97
C GLY A 162 -13.21 0.83 -12.70
N LYS A 163 -13.41 0.60 -13.99
CA LYS A 163 -14.58 1.11 -14.73
C LYS A 163 -15.86 0.32 -14.44
N ARG A 164 -15.76 -0.87 -13.85
CA ARG A 164 -16.88 -1.78 -13.57
C ARG A 164 -17.17 -1.90 -12.08
N PHE A 165 -16.12 -1.91 -11.26
CA PHE A 165 -16.22 -2.11 -9.82
C PHE A 165 -15.49 -1.00 -9.08
N ARG A 166 -15.96 -0.70 -7.87
CA ARG A 166 -15.24 0.16 -6.94
C ARG A 166 -14.04 -0.60 -6.38
N MET A 167 -12.83 -0.12 -6.62
CA MET A 167 -11.63 -0.89 -6.31
C MET A 167 -11.07 -0.58 -4.92
N MET A 168 -10.67 -1.63 -4.22
CA MET A 168 -9.83 -1.58 -3.03
C MET A 168 -8.48 -2.23 -3.34
N TYR A 169 -7.39 -1.53 -3.01
CA TYR A 169 -6.02 -2.06 -3.12
C TYR A 169 -5.39 -2.17 -1.73
N ASP A 170 -4.45 -3.11 -1.59
CA ASP A 170 -3.60 -3.20 -0.41
C ASP A 170 -2.46 -2.16 -0.45
N GLY A 171 -2.41 -1.31 0.56
CA GLY A 171 -1.24 -0.52 0.91
C GLY A 171 -0.36 -1.32 1.86
N VAL A 172 0.52 -2.17 1.32
CA VAL A 172 1.52 -2.93 2.11
C VAL A 172 2.71 -2.02 2.46
N ILE A 173 2.48 -1.12 3.41
CA ILE A 173 3.35 0.04 3.64
C ILE A 173 4.15 -0.03 4.95
N ASN A 174 4.04 -1.12 5.72
CA ASN A 174 4.87 -1.30 6.92
C ASN A 174 6.26 -1.82 6.56
N HIS A 175 6.35 -2.66 5.53
CA HIS A 175 7.57 -3.37 5.17
C HIS A 175 7.67 -3.51 3.65
N ALA A 176 8.90 -3.69 3.16
CA ALA A 176 9.18 -3.99 1.77
C ALA A 176 10.00 -5.28 1.65
N SER A 177 9.94 -5.89 0.46
CA SER A 177 10.74 -7.07 0.15
C SER A 177 12.23 -6.76 0.19
N VAL A 178 13.02 -7.63 0.82
CA VAL A 178 14.48 -7.57 0.76
C VAL A 178 15.04 -7.81 -0.64
N GLN A 179 14.22 -8.37 -1.55
CA GLN A 179 14.57 -8.57 -2.96
C GLN A 179 14.18 -7.39 -3.85
N GLY A 180 13.53 -6.36 -3.30
CA GLY A 180 13.13 -5.14 -4.01
C GLY A 180 14.25 -4.11 -4.13
N GLU A 181 14.13 -3.19 -5.07
CA GLU A 181 15.18 -2.20 -5.38
C GLU A 181 15.52 -1.32 -4.17
N TRP A 182 14.53 -0.95 -3.35
CA TRP A 182 14.77 -0.14 -2.16
C TRP A 182 15.74 -0.83 -1.21
N PHE A 183 15.53 -2.11 -0.93
CA PHE A 183 16.40 -2.85 -0.03
C PHE A 183 17.77 -3.14 -0.65
N GLN A 184 17.81 -3.44 -1.95
CA GLN A 184 19.08 -3.60 -2.66
C GLN A 184 19.94 -2.32 -2.63
N ARG A 185 19.32 -1.14 -2.73
CA ARG A 185 19.99 0.16 -2.54
C ARG A 185 20.40 0.42 -1.10
N PHE A 186 19.60 -0.01 -0.13
CA PHE A 186 19.98 0.00 1.29
C PHE A 186 21.25 -0.85 1.54
N LEU A 187 21.33 -2.06 0.98
CA LEU A 187 22.52 -2.91 1.08
C LEU A 187 23.76 -2.26 0.46
N ARG A 188 23.59 -1.38 -0.53
CA ARG A 188 24.69 -0.61 -1.15
C ARG A 188 24.98 0.71 -0.44
N ASN A 189 24.24 1.05 0.62
CA ASN A 189 24.34 2.30 1.39
C ASN A 189 24.09 3.56 0.53
N GLU A 190 23.15 3.49 -0.43
CA GLU A 190 22.81 4.59 -1.33
C GLU A 190 21.75 5.53 -0.74
N THR A 191 21.93 6.85 -0.86
CA THR A 191 20.92 7.85 -0.48
C THR A 191 19.78 7.90 -1.52
N PRO A 192 18.50 7.99 -1.11
CA PRO A 192 18.01 8.08 0.28
C PRO A 192 17.81 6.71 0.97
N TYR A 193 17.84 5.60 0.25
CA TYR A 193 17.44 4.26 0.71
C TYR A 193 18.24 3.69 1.88
N ARG A 194 19.47 4.15 2.09
CA ARG A 194 20.29 3.74 3.24
C ARG A 194 19.64 4.00 4.61
N ASP A 195 18.66 4.92 4.64
CA ASP A 195 17.92 5.38 5.80
C ASP A 195 16.42 5.01 5.71
N PHE A 196 16.02 4.07 4.83
CA PHE A 196 14.62 3.67 4.63
C PHE A 196 14.16 2.50 5.51
N PHE A 197 15.09 1.75 6.10
CA PHE A 197 14.78 0.53 6.85
C PHE A 197 15.24 0.64 8.29
N MET A 198 14.44 0.08 9.20
CA MET A 198 14.76 0.07 10.61
C MET A 198 15.97 -0.81 10.88
N THR A 199 17.02 -0.22 11.43
CA THR A 199 18.22 -0.93 11.89
C THR A 199 18.26 -0.97 13.41
N VAL A 200 18.81 -2.06 13.94
CA VAL A 200 18.78 -2.33 15.39
C VAL A 200 20.19 -2.36 15.95
N GLU A 201 20.48 -1.39 16.80
CA GLU A 201 21.72 -1.34 17.58
C GLU A 201 21.57 -2.05 18.94
N GLY A 202 22.68 -2.54 19.51
CA GLY A 202 22.70 -3.12 20.86
C GLY A 202 21.88 -4.42 21.01
N ASP A 203 21.24 -4.62 22.16
CA ASP A 203 20.37 -5.77 22.42
C ASP A 203 19.02 -5.26 22.94
N PRO A 204 18.03 -5.01 22.05
CA PRO A 204 16.75 -4.44 22.47
C PRO A 204 15.96 -5.44 23.31
N ASP A 205 15.22 -4.94 24.30
CA ASP A 205 14.23 -5.75 25.01
C ASP A 205 13.02 -6.03 24.12
N LEU A 206 12.97 -7.23 23.55
CA LEU A 206 11.90 -7.70 22.67
C LEU A 206 10.76 -8.40 23.44
N SER A 207 10.84 -8.50 24.78
CA SER A 207 9.90 -9.29 25.58
C SER A 207 8.45 -8.84 25.50
N LYS A 208 8.21 -7.57 25.13
CA LYS A 208 6.88 -6.97 24.99
C LYS A 208 6.27 -7.12 23.59
N VAL A 209 7.00 -7.66 22.62
CA VAL A 209 6.50 -7.81 21.25
C VAL A 209 5.54 -8.99 21.18
N VAL A 210 4.24 -8.71 21.05
CA VAL A 210 3.19 -9.71 20.91
C VAL A 210 2.89 -9.96 19.44
N ARG A 211 2.99 -11.20 18.99
CA ARG A 211 2.68 -11.55 17.59
C ARG A 211 2.23 -13.01 17.41
N PRO A 212 1.54 -13.32 16.31
CA PRO A 212 1.04 -14.67 16.05
C PRO A 212 2.12 -15.66 15.59
N ARG A 213 3.22 -15.19 14.98
CA ARG A 213 4.31 -16.03 14.44
C ARG A 213 5.58 -15.84 15.28
N THR A 214 6.26 -16.93 15.64
CA THR A 214 7.50 -16.92 16.45
C THR A 214 8.76 -17.00 15.57
N LEU A 215 8.94 -16.07 14.64
CA LEU A 215 10.14 -15.98 13.77
C LEU A 215 11.17 -15.00 14.36
N PRO A 216 12.46 -14.98 14.02
CA PRO A 216 13.32 -13.89 14.49
C PRO A 216 12.75 -12.50 14.10
N LEU A 217 12.81 -11.52 15.01
CA LEU A 217 12.40 -10.12 14.74
C LEU A 217 13.50 -9.30 14.08
N ILE A 218 14.72 -9.83 14.10
CA ILE A 218 15.93 -9.17 13.63
C ILE A 218 16.62 -10.15 12.70
N THR A 219 17.03 -9.65 11.54
CA THR A 219 17.79 -10.42 10.55
C THR A 219 19.06 -9.64 10.20
N ASP A 220 20.19 -10.33 10.16
CA ASP A 220 21.48 -9.75 9.79
C ASP A 220 21.65 -9.75 8.28
N PHE A 221 22.04 -8.60 7.72
CA PHE A 221 22.32 -8.45 6.29
C PHE A 221 23.71 -7.86 6.07
N SER A 222 24.46 -8.45 5.13
CA SER A 222 25.74 -7.90 4.69
C SER A 222 25.50 -6.70 3.77
N THR A 223 26.06 -5.54 4.13
CA THR A 223 26.00 -4.31 3.32
C THR A 223 27.40 -3.91 2.85
N SER A 224 27.48 -2.94 1.93
CA SER A 224 28.73 -2.38 1.41
C SER A 224 29.63 -1.75 2.50
N ILE A 225 29.05 -1.43 3.67
CA ILE A 225 29.76 -0.83 4.80
C ILE A 225 29.85 -1.75 6.03
N GLY A 226 29.53 -3.04 5.88
CA GLY A 226 29.54 -4.03 6.96
C GLY A 226 28.17 -4.65 7.24
N THR A 227 28.08 -5.52 8.24
CA THR A 227 26.80 -6.14 8.61
C THR A 227 25.88 -5.13 9.29
N ARG A 228 24.63 -5.06 8.85
CA ARG A 228 23.56 -4.32 9.53
C ARG A 228 22.49 -5.30 10.00
N ARG A 229 21.99 -5.08 11.21
CA ARG A 229 20.85 -5.85 11.74
C ARG A 229 19.57 -5.09 11.45
N VAL A 230 18.66 -5.71 10.73
CA VAL A 230 17.43 -5.07 10.24
C VAL A 230 16.23 -5.66 10.96
N TRP A 231 15.28 -4.81 11.32
CA TRP A 231 14.01 -5.24 11.90
C TRP A 231 13.13 -5.89 10.83
N THR A 232 12.66 -7.11 11.10
CA THR A 232 11.88 -7.94 10.19
C THR A 232 10.71 -8.59 10.95
N THR A 233 9.66 -7.81 11.22
CA THR A 233 8.53 -8.18 12.09
C THR A 233 7.87 -9.51 11.67
N PHE A 234 7.71 -9.68 10.35
CA PHE A 234 6.91 -10.75 9.76
C PHE A 234 7.76 -11.94 9.30
N SER A 235 8.82 -11.68 8.54
CA SER A 235 9.76 -12.70 8.05
C SER A 235 11.06 -12.04 7.60
N ALA A 236 12.15 -12.81 7.48
CA ALA A 236 13.44 -12.31 6.99
C ALA A 236 13.39 -11.73 5.56
N ASP A 237 12.33 -11.97 4.80
CA ASP A 237 12.14 -11.41 3.46
C ASP A 237 11.39 -10.06 3.48
N GLN A 238 10.84 -9.66 4.63
CA GLN A 238 10.04 -8.45 4.83
C GLN A 238 10.77 -7.52 5.81
N ALA A 239 11.47 -6.52 5.27
CA ALA A 239 12.19 -5.52 6.06
C ALA A 239 11.28 -4.34 6.39
N ASP A 240 11.16 -4.02 7.68
CA ASP A 240 10.31 -2.93 8.17
C ASP A 240 10.88 -1.56 7.78
N LEU A 241 10.00 -0.68 7.30
CA LEU A 241 10.32 0.67 6.88
C LEU A 241 10.48 1.59 8.08
N ASP A 242 11.45 2.50 8.05
CA ASP A 242 11.71 3.44 9.14
C ASP A 242 10.93 4.74 8.98
N TYR A 243 9.74 4.80 9.58
CA TYR A 243 8.90 6.00 9.57
C TYR A 243 9.41 7.15 10.44
N HIS A 244 10.50 6.98 11.22
CA HIS A 244 11.19 8.12 11.85
C HIS A 244 11.85 9.01 10.79
N ASN A 245 12.18 8.44 9.63
CA ASN A 245 12.63 9.19 8.48
C ASN A 245 11.42 9.77 7.72
N PRO A 246 11.26 11.10 7.63
CA PRO A 246 10.13 11.69 6.92
C PRO A 246 10.16 11.44 5.39
N ASP A 247 11.30 11.08 4.81
CA ASP A 247 11.38 10.71 3.39
C ASP A 247 10.61 9.43 3.10
N VAL A 248 10.57 8.48 4.05
CA VAL A 248 9.75 7.27 3.95
C VAL A 248 8.27 7.63 3.90
N LEU A 249 7.82 8.55 4.78
CA LEU A 249 6.43 9.00 4.77
C LEU A 249 6.06 9.64 3.42
N LEU A 250 6.92 10.51 2.89
CA LEU A 250 6.66 11.17 1.59
C LEU A 250 6.58 10.16 0.45
N GLU A 251 7.49 9.18 0.41
CA GLU A 251 7.51 8.12 -0.60
C GLU A 251 6.25 7.27 -0.56
N ILE A 252 5.78 6.92 0.65
CA ILE A 252 4.57 6.14 0.84
C ILE A 252 3.32 6.94 0.47
N VAL A 253 3.27 8.24 0.79
CA VAL A 253 2.16 9.10 0.36
C VAL A 253 2.12 9.19 -1.17
N ASP A 254 3.26 9.29 -1.85
CA ASP A 254 3.36 9.30 -3.31
C ASP A 254 2.79 8.00 -3.91
N ILE A 255 3.18 6.84 -3.36
CA ILE A 255 2.65 5.53 -3.75
C ILE A 255 1.13 5.46 -3.59
N LEU A 256 0.61 5.83 -2.42
CA LEU A 256 -0.83 5.75 -2.15
C LEU A 256 -1.63 6.72 -3.03
N LEU A 257 -1.10 7.91 -3.32
CA LEU A 257 -1.71 8.84 -4.28
C LEU A 257 -1.68 8.27 -5.70
N GLY A 258 -0.61 7.59 -6.09
CA GLY A 258 -0.53 6.83 -7.33
C GLY A 258 -1.61 5.76 -7.45
N TYR A 259 -1.89 5.03 -6.37
CA TYR A 259 -2.97 4.04 -6.34
C TYR A 259 -4.34 4.68 -6.59
N VAL A 260 -4.60 5.82 -5.95
CA VAL A 260 -5.84 6.59 -6.15
C VAL A 260 -5.92 7.13 -7.58
N GLN A 261 -4.82 7.61 -8.15
CA GLN A 261 -4.76 8.02 -9.55
C GLN A 261 -5.14 6.86 -10.49
N HIS A 262 -4.70 5.64 -10.18
CA HIS A 262 -5.07 4.40 -10.89
C HIS A 262 -6.41 3.78 -10.43
N GLY A 263 -7.31 4.59 -9.86
CA GLY A 263 -8.70 4.20 -9.61
C GLY A 263 -8.97 3.51 -8.27
N ALA A 264 -8.02 3.47 -7.33
CA ALA A 264 -8.31 3.03 -5.97
C ALA A 264 -9.34 3.96 -5.32
N GLN A 265 -10.48 3.41 -4.92
CA GLN A 265 -11.48 4.13 -4.12
C GLN A 265 -11.35 3.82 -2.63
N TYR A 266 -10.78 2.65 -2.32
CA TYR A 266 -10.47 2.23 -0.98
C TYR A 266 -9.02 1.75 -0.91
N LEU A 267 -8.39 1.96 0.25
CA LEU A 267 -7.06 1.47 0.55
C LEU A 267 -7.14 0.65 1.83
N ARG A 268 -6.74 -0.62 1.75
CA ARG A 268 -6.51 -1.46 2.94
C ARG A 268 -5.08 -1.23 3.39
N LEU A 269 -4.90 -0.52 4.50
CA LEU A 269 -3.58 -0.31 5.08
C LEU A 269 -3.17 -1.56 5.86
N ASP A 270 -2.20 -2.29 5.31
CA ASP A 270 -1.71 -3.51 5.93
C ASP A 270 -0.74 -3.20 7.08
N ALA A 271 -0.80 -4.00 8.15
CA ALA A 271 0.16 -3.96 9.26
C ALA A 271 0.36 -2.58 9.94
N ILE A 272 -0.70 -1.82 10.20
CA ILE A 272 -0.63 -0.48 10.83
C ILE A 272 -0.61 -0.47 12.38
N ALA A 273 -0.48 -1.63 13.03
CA ALA A 273 -0.73 -1.80 14.47
C ALA A 273 0.54 -1.69 15.33
#